data_AF-A0A7L0D9D1-F1
#
_entry.id   AF-A0A7L0D9D1-F1
#
_cell.length_a   1.000
_cell.length_b   1.000
_cell.length_c   1.000
_cell.angle_alpha   90.00
_cell.angle_beta   90.00
_cell.angle_gamma   90.00
#
_symmetry.space_group_name_H-M   'P 1'
#
loop_
_entity.id
_entity.type
_entity.pdbx_description
1 polymer ?
#
loop_
_entity_poly.entity_id
_entity_poly.type
_entity_poly.pdbx_seq_one_letter_code
_entity_poly.pdbx_strand_id
1 'polypeptide(L)' 'MRILYLLFPFFLLLLQGAAGYTLAPGNKKECEQQGGFCGFLKCPTLFIISGKCSRFFFCCKKYVL' A
#
# COMPACT_ATOMS: atom_id res chain seq x y z
N MET A 1 -16.65 -26.60 -27.21
CA MET A 1 -16.03 -26.75 -25.87
C MET A 1 -14.66 -26.08 -25.84
N ARG A 2 -14.59 -24.76 -25.60
CA ARG A 2 -13.31 -23.99 -25.49
C ARG A 2 -13.48 -22.61 -24.83
N ILE A 3 -14.71 -22.09 -24.69
CA ILE A 3 -15.02 -20.80 -24.05
C ILE A 3 -14.57 -20.73 -22.57
N LEU A 4 -14.60 -21.85 -21.84
CA LEU A 4 -14.26 -21.87 -20.41
C LEU A 4 -12.82 -21.43 -20.12
N TYR A 5 -11.89 -21.64 -21.07
CA TYR A 5 -10.49 -21.26 -20.92
C TYR A 5 -10.23 -19.76 -21.13
N LEU A 6 -11.16 -19.02 -21.74
CA LEU A 6 -11.04 -17.57 -21.92
C LEU A 6 -11.52 -16.78 -20.71
N LEU A 7 -12.39 -17.35 -19.87
CA LEU A 7 -12.84 -16.70 -18.63
C LEU A 7 -11.69 -16.57 -17.62
N PHE A 8 -10.87 -17.61 -17.48
CA PHE A 8 -9.80 -17.67 -16.50
C PHE A 8 -8.77 -16.52 -16.59
N PRO A 9 -8.18 -16.19 -17.76
CA PRO A 9 -7.27 -15.06 -17.88
C PRO A 9 -7.95 -13.70 -17.63
N PHE A 10 -9.25 -13.58 -17.93
CA PHE A 10 -10.00 -12.35 -17.69
C PHE A 10 -10.16 -12.07 -16.18
N PHE A 11 -10.43 -13.11 -15.38
CA PHE A 11 -10.46 -12.98 -13.91
C PHE A 11 -9.09 -12.66 -13.31
N LEU A 12 -8.01 -13.23 -13.85
CA LEU A 12 -6.65 -12.92 -13.40
C LEU A 12 -6.26 -11.46 -13.69
N LEU A 13 -6.66 -10.93 -14.86
CA LEU A 13 -6.45 -9.53 -15.22
C LEU A 13 -7.23 -8.57 -14.31
N LEU A 14 -8.47 -8.92 -13.95
CA LEU A 14 -9.27 -8.15 -12.98
C LEU A 14 -8.64 -8.17 -11.58
N LEU A 15 -8.05 -9.29 -11.17
CA LEU A 15 -7.36 -9.40 -9.88
C LEU A 15 -6.06 -8.59 -9.84
N GLN A 16 -5.31 -8.51 -10.96
CA GLN A 16 -4.14 -7.63 -11.09
C GLN A 16 -4.53 -6.15 -11.14
N GLY A 17 -5.67 -5.80 -11.73
CA GLY A 17 -6.22 -4.43 -11.69
C GLY A 17 -6.55 -3.95 -10.27
N ALA A 18 -6.95 -4.86 -9.37
CA ALA A 18 -7.12 -4.57 -7.95
C ALA A 18 -5.80 -4.53 -7.17
N ALA A 19 -4.77 -5.28 -7.62
CA ALA A 19 -3.45 -5.30 -7.01
C ALA A 19 -2.55 -4.13 -7.45
N GLY A 20 -2.96 -3.34 -8.44
CA GLY A 20 -2.22 -2.21 -8.99
C GLY A 20 -2.26 -0.90 -8.17
N TYR A 21 -2.69 -0.92 -6.90
CA TYR A 21 -2.91 0.32 -6.14
C TYR A 21 -2.40 0.32 -4.70
N THR A 22 -1.26 -0.30 -4.39
CA THR A 22 -0.55 -0.01 -3.13
C THR A 22 0.97 -0.09 -3.31
N LEU A 23 1.51 0.80 -4.15
CA LEU A 23 2.93 1.19 -4.07
C LEU A 23 3.17 2.27 -2.99
N ALA A 24 2.12 2.65 -2.25
CA ALA A 24 2.27 3.22 -0.92
C ALA A 24 2.33 2.04 0.07
N PRO A 25 3.20 2.04 1.11
CA PRO A 25 3.25 1.01 2.15
C PRO A 25 1.86 0.80 2.76
N GLY A 26 1.10 -0.10 2.15
CA GLY A 26 -0.30 -0.38 2.45
C GLY A 26 -0.42 -1.20 3.73
N ASN A 27 0.72 -1.65 4.25
CA ASN A 27 0.78 -2.52 5.40
C ASN A 27 1.62 -1.89 6.51
N LYS A 28 1.03 -1.83 7.71
CA LYS A 28 1.70 -1.37 8.93
C LYS A 28 3.08 -2.02 9.11
N LYS A 29 3.19 -3.31 8.78
CA LYS A 29 4.44 -4.09 8.87
C LYS A 29 5.56 -3.54 7.98
N GLU A 30 5.25 -3.13 6.75
CA GLU A 30 6.27 -2.58 5.84
C GLU A 30 6.77 -1.22 6.32
N CYS A 31 5.85 -0.38 6.83
CA CYS A 31 6.20 0.90 7.43
C CYS A 31 7.12 0.71 8.65
N GLU A 32 6.80 -0.24 9.52
CA GLU A 32 7.62 -0.58 10.70
C GLU A 32 8.98 -1.18 10.30
N GLN A 33 9.03 -2.04 9.28
CA GLN A 33 10.28 -2.58 8.74
C GLN A 33 11.21 -1.51 8.15
N GLN A 34 10.64 -0.43 7.60
CA GLN A 34 11.39 0.72 7.09
C GLN A 34 11.81 1.71 8.19
N GLY A 35 11.59 1.37 9.47
CA GLY A 35 11.90 2.22 10.62
C GLY A 35 10.92 3.40 10.80
N GLY A 36 9.75 3.32 10.16
CA GLY A 36 8.65 4.26 10.33
C GLY A 36 7.57 3.73 11.27
N PHE A 37 6.50 4.51 11.43
CA PHE A 37 5.30 4.11 12.17
C PHE A 37 4.04 4.66 11.50
N CYS A 38 2.87 4.11 11.81
CA CYS A 38 1.61 4.62 11.27
C CYS A 38 1.04 5.76 12.14
N GLY A 39 1.00 6.98 11.62
CA GLY A 39 0.38 8.14 12.25
C GLY A 39 -1.04 8.41 11.73
N PHE A 40 -1.93 8.90 12.59
CA PHE A 40 -3.32 9.20 12.24
C PHE A 40 -3.45 10.62 11.66
N LEU A 41 -4.04 10.74 10.46
CA LEU A 41 -4.27 11.98 9.69
C LEU A 41 -3.02 12.79 9.28
N LYS A 42 -2.04 12.95 10.17
CA LYS A 42 -0.81 13.73 9.96
C LYS A 42 0.37 13.08 10.69
N CYS A 43 1.57 13.32 10.16
CA CYS A 43 2.82 12.96 10.81
C CYS A 43 3.34 14.11 11.69
N PRO A 44 4.11 13.82 12.75
CA PRO A 44 4.78 14.86 13.53
C PRO A 44 5.80 15.64 12.69
N THR A 45 6.17 16.84 13.12
CA THR A 45 7.04 17.79 12.40
C THR A 45 8.41 17.24 11.97
N LEU A 46 8.93 16.21 12.65
CA LEU A 46 10.21 15.55 12.32
C LEU A 46 10.06 14.28 11.46
N PHE A 47 8.86 14.03 10.94
CA PHE A 47 8.55 12.83 10.18
C PHE A 47 7.85 13.17 8.86
N ILE A 48 8.29 12.52 7.79
CA ILE A 48 7.70 12.64 6.46
C ILE A 48 6.74 11.48 6.17
N ILE A 49 5.75 11.77 5.33
CA ILE A 49 4.80 10.77 4.86
C ILE A 49 5.47 9.95 3.76
N SER A 50 5.84 8.71 4.09
CA SER A 50 6.38 7.74 3.13
C SER A 50 5.29 6.87 2.49
N GLY A 51 4.06 6.92 2.99
CA GLY A 51 2.90 6.27 2.37
C GLY A 51 1.67 6.19 3.26
N LYS A 52 0.80 5.20 3.02
CA LYS A 52 -0.52 5.06 3.66
C LYS A 52 -0.70 3.68 4.27
N CYS A 53 -0.74 3.60 5.60
CA CYS A 53 -1.04 2.35 6.30
C CYS A 53 -2.54 1.97 6.25
N SER A 54 -3.44 2.95 6.14
CA SER A 54 -4.89 2.72 6.07
C SER A 54 -5.60 3.96 5.52
N ARG A 55 -6.94 3.96 5.50
CA ARG A 55 -7.77 5.08 4.99
C ARG A 55 -7.44 6.43 5.66
N PHE A 56 -7.14 6.40 6.96
CA PHE A 56 -6.83 7.58 7.77
C PHE A 56 -5.45 7.53 8.42
N PHE A 57 -4.65 6.51 8.12
CA PHE A 57 -3.32 6.33 8.72
C PHE A 57 -2.24 6.41 7.64
N PHE A 58 -1.23 7.22 7.92
CA PHE A 58 -0.09 7.46 7.04
C PHE A 58 1.17 6.86 7.63
N CYS A 59 2.03 6.31 6.79
CA CYS A 59 3.35 5.86 7.21
C CYS A 59 4.26 7.08 7.40
N CYS A 60 4.63 7.34 8.65
CA CYS A 60 5.49 8.43 9.10
C CYS A 60 6.90 7.90 9.32
N LYS A 61 7.87 8.41 8.56
CA LYS A 61 9.28 8.04 8.67
C LYS A 61 10.10 9.23 9.15
N LYS A 62 11.09 9.02 10.02
CA LYS A 62 11.97 10.10 10.48
C LYS A 62 12.62 10.76 9.27
N TYR A 63 12.63 12.09 9.26
CA TYR A 63 13.45 12.84 8.33
C TYR A 63 14.92 12.60 8.70
N VAL A 64 15.64 11.85 7.88
CA VAL A 64 17.09 11.68 8.02
C VAL A 64 17.72 12.78 7.18
N LEU A 65 18.41 13.72 7.83
CA LEU A 65 19.23 14.73 7.18
C LEU A 65 20.50 14.09 6.60
#